data_AF-A0A1N7M7W2-F1
#
_entry.id   AF-A0A1N7M7W2-F1
#
_cell.length_a   1.000
_cell.length_b   1.000
_cell.length_c   1.000
_cell.angle_alpha   90.00
_cell.angle_beta   90.00
_cell.angle_gamma   90.00
#
_symmetry.space_group_name_H-M   'P 1'
#
loop_
_entity.id
_entity.type
_entity.pdbx_description
1 polymer ?
#
loop_
_entity_poly.entity_id
_entity_poly.type
_entity_poly.pdbx_seq_one_letter_code
_entity_poly.pdbx_strand_id
1 'polypeptide(L)' 'MAQGRKRATPLTVTRRTDLPVGDCVASVLEAEGAVQVIWGRFGPADELGALMNDFATDRMAGELRALADVVEAAQTRREA' A
#
# COMPACT_ATOMS: atom_id res chain seq x y z
N MET A 1 -11.55 -23.90 -21.42
CA MET A 1 -11.35 -22.50 -21.81
C MET A 1 -10.33 -21.89 -20.85
N ALA A 2 -9.05 -21.83 -21.23
CA ALA A 2 -8.03 -21.21 -20.39
C ALA A 2 -8.17 -19.68 -20.51
N GLN A 3 -8.55 -19.02 -19.43
CA GLN A 3 -8.68 -17.57 -19.36
C GLN A 3 -7.28 -16.95 -19.48
N GLY A 4 -6.98 -16.36 -20.64
CA GLY A 4 -5.68 -15.74 -20.90
C GLY A 4 -5.38 -14.69 -19.84
N ARG A 5 -4.39 -14.97 -18.98
CA ARG A 5 -3.87 -14.01 -18.01
C ARG A 5 -3.31 -12.82 -18.80
N LYS A 6 -4.05 -11.71 -18.87
CA LYS A 6 -3.51 -10.45 -19.43
C LYS A 6 -2.25 -10.15 -18.62
N ARG A 7 -1.09 -10.19 -19.27
CA ARG A 7 0.17 -9.80 -18.64
C ARG A 7 0.06 -8.32 -18.26
N ALA A 8 0.43 -7.99 -17.03
CA ALA A 8 0.53 -6.61 -16.61
C ALA A 8 1.51 -5.87 -17.53
N THR A 9 1.14 -4.67 -17.95
CA THR A 9 2.05 -3.82 -18.73
C THR A 9 3.16 -3.30 -17.80
N PRO A 10 4.44 -3.45 -18.16
CA PRO A 10 5.53 -2.87 -17.37
C PRO A 10 5.41 -1.35 -17.36
N LEU A 11 5.59 -0.75 -16.18
CA LEU A 11 5.51 0.70 -15.97
C LEU A 11 6.88 1.19 -15.50
N THR A 12 7.38 2.28 -16.09
CA THR A 12 8.69 2.83 -15.72
C THR A 12 8.54 3.73 -14.49
N VAL A 13 9.01 3.24 -13.34
CA VAL A 13 9.01 4.00 -12.09
C VAL A 13 10.16 5.01 -12.10
N THR A 14 9.85 6.31 -12.01
CA THR A 14 10.84 7.38 -11.95
C THR A 14 11.36 7.59 -10.53
N ARG A 15 10.53 7.31 -9.52
CA ARG A 15 10.93 7.39 -8.11
C ARG A 15 10.19 6.36 -7.28
N ARG A 16 10.90 5.76 -6.32
CA ARG A 16 10.34 4.84 -5.33
C ARG A 16 10.82 5.24 -3.94
N THR A 17 9.91 5.31 -2.98
CA THR A 17 10.21 5.49 -1.55
C THR A 17 9.51 4.41 -0.76
N ASP A 18 10.27 3.63 0.01
CA ASP A 18 9.75 2.52 0.82
C ASP A 18 9.69 2.94 2.29
N LEU A 19 8.54 2.73 2.91
CA LEU A 19 8.26 3.07 4.31
C LEU A 19 7.86 1.79 5.05
N PRO A 20 8.66 1.30 6.01
CA PRO A 20 8.26 0.15 6.83
C PRO A 20 7.08 0.51 7.74
N VAL A 21 6.06 -0.34 7.79
CA VAL A 21 4.85 -0.20 8.62
C VAL A 21 4.59 -1.54 9.32
N GLY A 22 5.14 -1.70 10.53
CA GLY A 22 5.08 -2.99 11.24
C GLY A 22 5.78 -4.10 10.45
N ASP A 23 5.04 -5.15 10.10
CA ASP A 23 5.51 -6.26 9.26
C ASP A 23 5.27 -6.04 7.75
N CYS A 24 4.75 -4.87 7.39
CA CYS A 24 4.45 -4.47 6.02
C CYS A 24 5.39 -3.37 5.54
N VAL A 25 5.36 -3.10 4.24
CA VAL A 25 5.99 -1.91 3.63
C VAL A 25 4.96 -1.18 2.78
N ALA A 26 4.93 0.14 2.91
CA ALA A 26 4.24 1.03 1.99
C ALA A 26 5.26 1.64 1.02
N SER A 27 5.13 1.34 -0.26
CA SER A 27 5.95 1.86 -1.34
C SER A 27 5.19 2.96 -2.07
N VAL A 28 5.70 4.19 -2.03
CA VAL A 28 5.22 5.31 -2.85
C VAL A 28 6.00 5.31 -4.16
N LEU A 29 5.29 5.18 -5.27
CA LEU A 29 5.83 5.12 -6.63
C LEU A 29 5.37 6.35 -7.42
N GLU A 30 6.32 7.07 -8.02
CA GLU A 30 6.03 8.09 -9.03
C GLU A 30 6.32 7.47 -10.40
N ALA A 31 5.35 7.49 -11.30
CA ALA A 31 5.47 6.95 -12.65
C ALA A 31 4.42 7.55 -13.59
N GLU A 32 4.81 7.90 -14.83
CA GLU A 32 3.88 8.35 -15.89
C GLU A 32 2.91 9.49 -15.47
N GLY A 33 3.37 10.41 -14.62
CA GLY A 33 2.56 11.53 -14.12
C GLY A 33 1.56 11.16 -13.02
N ALA A 34 1.61 9.94 -12.51
CA ALA A 34 0.81 9.47 -11.39
C ALA A 34 1.68 9.12 -10.17
N VAL A 35 1.07 9.25 -8.99
CA VAL A 35 1.62 8.77 -7.72
C VAL A 35 0.76 7.62 -7.24
N GLN A 36 1.38 6.48 -7.01
CA GLN A 36 0.72 5.27 -6.52
C GLN A 36 1.31 4.87 -5.16
N VAL A 37 0.48 4.27 -4.32
CA VAL A 37 0.90 3.66 -3.07
C VAL A 37 0.63 2.17 -3.16
N ILE A 38 1.67 1.36 -2.96
CA ILE A 38 1.55 -0.09 -2.85
C ILE A 38 1.86 -0.48 -1.41
N TRP A 39 0.91 -1.10 -0.74
CA TRP A 39 1.11 -1.72 0.56
C TRP A 39 1.22 -3.24 0.39
N GLY A 40 2.25 -3.85 0.97
CA GLY A 40 2.34 -5.31 1.03
C GLY A 40 3.25 -5.81 2.15
N ARG A 41 3.14 -7.11 2.45
CA ARG A 41 4.17 -7.85 3.19
C ARG A 41 5.16 -8.40 2.18
N PHE A 42 6.38 -7.89 2.19
CA PHE A 42 7.45 -8.36 1.31
C PHE A 42 8.38 -9.26 2.10
N GLY A 43 7.98 -10.51 2.29
CA GLY A 43 8.85 -11.54 2.88
C GLY A 43 9.88 -12.06 1.87
N PRO A 44 10.99 -12.66 2.32
CA PRO A 44 11.89 -13.39 1.44
C PRO A 44 11.16 -14.64 0.93
N ALA A 45 10.75 -14.59 -0.34
CA ALA A 45 10.29 -15.69 -1.19
C ALA A 45 8.82 -16.17 -1.13
N ASP A 46 7.97 -15.80 -0.18
CA ASP A 46 6.59 -16.34 -0.17
C ASP A 46 5.49 -15.30 -0.45
N GLU A 47 4.76 -15.62 -1.52
CA GLU A 47 3.43 -15.22 -1.97
C GLU A 47 3.05 -13.74 -1.92
N LEU A 48 2.57 -13.27 -3.08
CA LEU A 48 1.87 -12.00 -3.35
C LEU A 48 0.54 -11.87 -2.56
N GLY A 49 0.52 -12.25 -1.28
CA GLY A 49 -0.67 -12.60 -0.51
C GLY A 49 -1.67 -11.45 -0.34
N ALA A 50 -1.22 -10.21 -0.38
CA ALA A 50 -2.09 -9.05 -0.58
C ALA A 50 -1.22 -7.84 -0.91
N LEU A 51 -1.17 -7.47 -2.19
CA LEU A 51 -0.75 -6.13 -2.59
C LEU A 51 -2.01 -5.27 -2.68
N MET A 52 -2.11 -4.24 -1.86
CA MET A 52 -3.11 -3.20 -2.01
C MET A 52 -2.46 -2.04 -2.75
N ASN A 53 -2.95 -1.76 -3.97
CA ASN A 53 -2.54 -0.60 -4.75
C ASN A 53 -3.64 0.46 -4.62
N ASP A 54 -3.23 1.68 -4.29
CA ASP A 54 -4.11 2.85 -4.30
C ASP A 54 -3.43 4.01 -5.04
N PHE A 55 -4.23 4.92 -5.59
CA PHE A 55 -3.75 6.16 -6.18
C PHE A 55 -3.76 7.26 -5.13
N ALA A 56 -2.63 7.94 -4.96
CA ALA A 56 -2.56 9.01 -3.98
C ALA A 56 -3.46 10.18 -4.41
N THR A 57 -4.24 10.69 -3.45
CA THR A 57 -5.03 11.92 -3.59
C THR A 57 -4.61 12.93 -2.55
N ASP A 58 -4.96 14.21 -2.77
CA ASP A 58 -4.63 15.31 -1.85
C ASP A 58 -5.22 15.14 -0.44
N ARG A 59 -6.25 14.30 -0.28
CA ARG A 59 -6.93 14.05 1.00
C ARG A 59 -6.37 12.86 1.78
N MET A 60 -5.70 11.94 1.09
CA MET A 60 -5.36 10.62 1.63
C MET A 60 -4.53 10.68 2.92
N ALA A 61 -3.59 11.63 3.02
CA ALA A 61 -2.79 11.78 4.23
C ALA A 61 -3.64 12.08 5.49
N GLY A 62 -4.65 12.95 5.35
CA GLY A 62 -5.57 13.26 6.45
C GLY A 62 -6.49 12.09 6.81
N GLU A 63 -6.96 11.36 5.81
CA GLU A 63 -7.84 10.19 5.99
C GLU A 63 -7.10 9.02 6.68
N LEU A 64 -5.84 8.78 6.30
CA LEU A 64 -4.97 7.78 6.95
C LEU A 64 -4.67 8.17 8.41
N ARG A 65 -4.45 9.45 8.70
CA ARG A 65 -4.26 9.94 10.07
C ARG A 65 -5.51 9.69 10.91
N ALA A 66 -6.69 10.04 10.39
CA ALA A 66 -7.95 9.82 11.08
C ALA A 66 -8.21 8.33 11.36
N LEU A 67 -7.89 7.44 10.41
CA LEU A 67 -7.99 6.00 10.62
C LEU A 67 -7.06 5.52 11.75
N ALA A 68 -5.80 5.98 11.75
CA ALA A 68 -4.83 5.62 12.79
C ALA A 68 -5.33 6.04 14.19
N ASP A 69 -5.83 7.27 14.32
CA ASP A 69 -6.35 7.79 15.59
C ASP A 69 -7.58 6.97 16.07
N VAL A 70 -8.46 6.53 15.16
CA VAL A 70 -9.61 5.67 15.50
C VAL A 70 -9.18 4.28 15.96
N VAL A 71 -8.18 3.69 15.33
CA VAL A 71 -7.63 2.37 15.72
C VAL A 71 -7.02 2.44 17.11
N GLU A 72 -6.20 3.47 17.38
CA GLU A 72 -5.59 3.69 18.69
C GLU A 72 -6.66 3.81 19.78
N ALA A 73 -7.69 4.65 19.58
CA ALA A 73 -8.79 4.79 20.52
C ALA A 73 -9.57 3.49 20.74
N ALA A 74 -9.70 2.63 19.71
CA ALA A 74 -10.32 1.32 19.85
C ALA A 74 -9.46 0.34 20.67
N GLN A 75 -8.14 0.39 20.53
CA GLN A 75 -7.21 -0.43 21.32
C GLN A 75 -7.19 -0.03 22.78
N THR A 76 -7.08 1.27 23.09
CA THR A 76 -7.13 1.77 24.47
C THR A 76 -8.40 1.33 25.21
N ARG A 77 -9.55 1.30 24.51
CA ARG A 77 -10.81 0.80 25.09
C ARG A 77 -10.85 -0.70 25.36
N ARG A 78 -10.05 -1.51 24.66
CA ARG A 78 -9.96 -2.96 24.88
C ARG A 78 -9.08 -3.32 26.08
N GLU A 79 -8.12 -2.46 26.40
CA GLU A 79 -7.15 -2.67 27.47
C GLU A 79 -7.61 -2.10 28.83
N ALA A 80 -8.69 -1.31 28.83
CA ALA A 80 -9.36 -0.76 30.01
C ALA A 80 -10.46 -1.70 30.55
#